data_AF-A0A956A4V7-F1
#
_entry.id   AF-A0A956A4V7-F1
#
_cell.length_a   1.000
_cell.length_b   1.000
_cell.length_c   1.000
_cell.angle_alpha   90.00
_cell.angle_beta   90.00
_cell.angle_gamma   90.00
#
_symmetry.space_group_name_H-M   'P 1'
#
loop_
_entity.id
_entity.type
_entity.pdbx_description
1 polymer ?
#
loop_
_entity_poly.entity_id
_entity_poly.type
_entity_poly.pdbx_seq_one_letter_code
_entity_poly.pdbx_strand_id
1 'polypeptide(L)'
;MKLYSRILGVAFFASALALASGCGDDGGTTAKDTSTTDTADTAGGDTTVTDTVETDSTETDTTTTDTGGGDTGGTTEYATLTFAIDDTANMTYDATDGLAWKGSFSYDSDTNVLTFDGSWGGPFVPLYDDGPAPGGHEPDGATAGDHIWSVAVKVASPEADQAFEYGAIRGSTDGSDGSWIWTGSNGTVTVPAGSTDTIAATGLTIAPFGTVDLKLTIDVSNSGANLDALFQGADYTDVKVKGSAWGWNEIAMVDDGTNGDETSGDGIYTFVLSKNLAKHDGLMKTGDKAEFVFVLDSSEYKDANGAADEGVAAQTRGGTEGAWDDATIAFADNTNTYVQAGFYPPADTVAVNFSIDDTANQTYDDTDGLAWKGSFSYDPDTRMLTFDGSWGGPFAVLYDDGPWNMGGHEPAGSTAGDHIWGITVWTSNAADQTFEYGAIRGSVDGADGSWIWTGSNGTFMVTANGTTAIDATGLVIAPFGTTDLKLTLDTSGTGANLDPLFQGVTYTKVQVKGSAWGWNLIDMVDDGTKGDDTASDGIYTFVLSENLAKHDGLLTSGQVAQFVFVLDDSEYKDGSGAATEGVGAYLKPDGGSYTAATVSLYGTDNNTSVTAE
;
A
#
# COMPACT_ATOMS: atom_id res chain seq x y z
N MET A 1 34.40 -21.49 -36.99
CA MET A 1 35.36 -20.48 -37.49
C MET A 1 34.58 -19.34 -38.14
N LYS A 2 34.28 -18.30 -37.35
CA LYS A 2 33.88 -16.91 -37.69
C LYS A 2 33.20 -16.35 -36.42
N LEU A 3 33.99 -15.67 -35.59
CA LEU A 3 33.52 -14.89 -34.44
C LEU A 3 33.12 -13.50 -34.95
N TYR A 4 31.91 -13.04 -34.64
CA TYR A 4 31.51 -11.64 -34.77
C TYR A 4 31.68 -10.96 -33.41
N SER A 5 32.61 -10.01 -33.33
CA SER A 5 32.71 -9.02 -32.24
C SER A 5 32.16 -7.71 -32.78
N ARG A 6 31.15 -7.15 -32.10
CA ARG A 6 30.69 -5.78 -32.29
C ARG A 6 31.11 -4.99 -31.05
N ILE A 7 32.08 -4.11 -31.24
CA ILE A 7 32.47 -3.06 -30.30
C ILE A 7 31.53 -1.88 -30.56
N LEU A 8 30.73 -1.51 -29.56
CA LEU A 8 29.96 -0.27 -29.54
C LEU A 8 30.76 0.76 -28.73
N GLY A 9 31.28 1.79 -29.40
CA GLY A 9 31.95 2.91 -28.76
C GLY A 9 30.93 3.91 -28.25
N VAL A 10 30.90 4.13 -26.94
CA VAL A 10 30.16 5.23 -26.30
C VAL A 10 31.16 6.35 -26.02
N ALA A 11 30.90 7.53 -26.61
CA ALA A 11 31.66 8.74 -26.37
C ALA A 11 31.09 9.46 -25.13
N PHE A 12 31.91 9.63 -24.09
CA PHE A 12 31.61 10.48 -22.94
C PHE A 12 31.95 11.95 -23.27
N PHE A 13 30.96 12.83 -23.19
CA PHE A 13 31.16 14.28 -23.13
C PHE A 13 31.25 14.69 -21.66
N ALA A 14 32.46 15.06 -21.23
CA ALA A 14 32.68 15.72 -19.94
C ALA A 14 32.33 17.21 -20.06
N SER A 15 31.33 17.67 -19.30
CA SER A 15 31.11 19.10 -19.05
C SER A 15 31.49 19.40 -17.62
N ALA A 16 32.61 20.12 -17.46
CA ALA A 16 33.06 20.66 -16.19
C ALA A 16 32.23 21.91 -15.86
N LEU A 17 31.44 21.86 -14.79
CA LEU A 17 30.81 23.03 -14.18
C LEU A 17 31.56 23.32 -12.87
N ALA A 18 32.35 24.39 -12.88
CA ALA A 18 33.04 24.90 -11.70
C ALA A 18 32.07 25.75 -10.87
N LEU A 19 31.74 25.28 -9.67
CA LEU A 19 31.10 26.08 -8.63
C LEU A 19 32.15 26.45 -7.58
N ALA A 20 32.44 27.74 -7.51
CA ALA A 20 33.23 28.33 -6.43
C ALA A 20 32.31 28.53 -5.22
N SER A 21 32.59 27.86 -4.10
CA SER A 21 32.05 28.24 -2.79
C SER A 21 33.07 29.13 -2.07
N GLY A 22 32.64 30.34 -1.76
CA GLY A 22 33.38 31.29 -0.94
C GLY A 22 33.20 30.98 0.54
N CYS A 23 34.30 31.12 1.28
CA CYS A 23 34.32 31.15 2.74
C CYS A 23 33.40 32.24 3.30
N GLY A 24 32.61 31.89 4.31
CA GLY A 24 31.97 32.80 5.25
C GLY A 24 32.17 32.24 6.66
N ASP A 25 33.24 32.70 7.28
CA ASP A 25 33.64 32.52 8.68
C ASP A 25 32.79 33.48 9.53
N ASP A 26 32.10 33.01 10.56
CA ASP A 26 31.65 33.83 11.68
C ASP A 26 31.44 32.95 12.92
N GLY A 27 32.39 33.05 13.84
CA GLY A 27 32.35 32.45 15.17
C GLY A 27 31.42 33.19 16.12
N GLY A 28 30.79 32.43 17.02
CA GLY A 28 29.98 32.97 18.11
C GLY A 28 29.75 31.92 19.19
N THR A 29 30.71 31.76 20.09
CA THR A 29 30.60 30.93 21.30
C THR A 29 29.64 31.58 22.29
N THR A 30 28.58 30.88 22.67
CA THR A 30 27.85 31.18 23.92
C THR A 30 27.68 29.90 24.72
N ALA A 31 28.25 29.93 25.93
CA ALA A 31 28.21 28.86 26.91
C ALA A 31 26.78 28.71 27.45
N LYS A 32 26.26 27.47 27.43
CA LYS A 32 25.00 27.11 28.08
C LYS A 32 25.30 26.70 29.52
N ASP A 33 24.88 27.53 30.45
CA ASP A 33 24.87 27.29 31.89
C ASP A 33 23.80 26.24 32.22
N THR A 34 24.21 25.08 32.71
CA THR A 34 23.34 24.01 33.21
C THR A 34 23.43 23.94 34.73
N SER A 35 22.55 24.65 35.42
CA SER A 35 22.20 24.30 36.79
C SER A 35 20.74 24.63 37.13
N THR A 36 19.90 23.61 37.20
CA THR A 36 18.63 23.64 37.94
C THR A 36 18.64 22.48 38.92
N THR A 37 19.01 22.78 40.16
CA THR A 37 18.77 21.92 41.32
C THR A 37 17.42 22.33 41.90
N ASP A 38 16.35 21.62 41.56
CA ASP A 38 15.06 21.79 42.23
C ASP A 38 15.07 21.03 43.56
N THR A 39 14.84 21.79 44.63
CA THR A 39 14.72 21.31 45.99
C THR A 39 13.25 21.24 46.38
N ALA A 40 12.89 20.09 46.93
CA ALA A 40 11.64 19.71 47.60
C ALA A 40 10.73 20.84 48.11
N ASP A 41 9.49 20.78 47.63
CA ASP A 41 8.23 20.72 48.36
C ASP A 41 8.25 21.14 49.85
N THR A 42 7.52 22.22 50.19
CA THR A 42 6.98 22.41 51.53
C THR A 42 5.64 23.13 51.49
N ALA A 43 4.64 22.46 52.04
CA ALA A 43 3.28 22.91 52.25
C ALA A 43 3.16 24.23 53.02
N GLY A 44 2.12 25.01 52.68
CA GLY A 44 1.42 25.86 53.63
C GLY A 44 0.97 27.21 53.06
N GLY A 45 -0.33 27.51 53.23
CA GLY A 45 -0.78 28.90 53.37
C GLY A 45 -1.95 29.32 52.52
N ASP A 46 -3.14 28.93 52.94
CA ASP A 46 -4.42 29.63 52.72
C ASP A 46 -4.26 31.17 52.82
N THR A 47 -4.71 31.89 51.79
CA THR A 47 -5.36 33.20 51.96
C THR A 47 -6.30 33.46 50.78
N THR A 48 -7.57 33.27 51.06
CA THR A 48 -8.70 33.78 50.28
C THR A 48 -8.67 35.31 50.21
N VAL A 49 -8.49 35.86 49.00
CA VAL A 49 -8.82 37.25 48.68
C VAL A 49 -9.99 37.24 47.72
N THR A 50 -11.10 37.78 48.20
CA THR A 50 -12.34 38.00 47.47
C THR A 50 -12.11 39.19 46.53
N ASP A 51 -11.90 38.94 45.25
CA ASP A 51 -11.87 40.03 44.27
C ASP A 51 -13.30 40.36 43.82
N THR A 52 -13.55 41.65 43.78
CA THR A 52 -14.88 42.24 43.63
C THR A 52 -15.20 42.33 42.15
N VAL A 53 -16.28 41.69 41.75
CA VAL A 53 -16.88 41.74 40.42
C VAL A 53 -17.17 43.21 40.05
N GLU A 54 -16.41 43.74 39.08
CA GLU A 54 -16.72 44.99 38.39
C GLU A 54 -17.53 44.65 37.13
N THR A 55 -18.85 44.79 37.23
CA THR A 55 -19.78 44.76 36.10
C THR A 55 -19.98 46.18 35.56
N ASP A 56 -19.40 46.48 34.41
CA ASP A 56 -19.82 47.55 33.49
C ASP A 56 -19.12 47.24 32.15
N SER A 57 -19.75 47.06 30.99
CA SER A 57 -20.73 47.96 30.38
C SER A 57 -21.37 47.26 29.18
N THR A 58 -22.70 47.32 29.11
CA THR A 58 -23.50 46.94 27.93
C THR A 58 -23.42 48.08 26.91
N GLU A 59 -22.63 47.91 25.84
CA GLU A 59 -22.73 48.78 24.68
C GLU A 59 -24.07 48.54 23.97
N THR A 60 -24.85 49.61 23.91
CA THR A 60 -26.12 49.68 23.20
C THR A 60 -25.81 50.11 21.78
N ASP A 61 -25.96 49.19 20.84
CA ASP A 61 -25.87 49.44 19.41
C ASP A 61 -26.89 50.52 19.00
N THR A 62 -26.37 51.67 18.58
CA THR A 62 -27.16 52.81 18.12
C THR A 62 -27.08 52.84 16.60
N THR A 63 -28.12 52.29 15.96
CA THR A 63 -28.33 52.37 14.52
C THR A 63 -28.69 53.80 14.11
N THR A 64 -27.68 54.61 13.79
CA THR A 64 -27.86 55.86 13.05
C THR A 64 -27.98 55.57 11.56
N THR A 65 -29.21 55.65 11.04
CA THR A 65 -29.48 55.77 9.60
C THR A 65 -28.97 57.12 9.10
N ASP A 66 -27.79 57.13 8.50
CA ASP A 66 -27.31 58.24 7.67
C ASP A 66 -27.78 58.03 6.23
N THR A 67 -28.71 58.88 5.80
CA THR A 67 -29.16 59.00 4.41
C THR A 67 -28.47 60.20 3.80
N GLY A 68 -27.38 59.99 3.05
CA GLY A 68 -26.93 60.98 2.07
C GLY A 68 -25.43 61.12 1.88
N GLY A 69 -24.80 60.15 1.20
CA GLY A 69 -23.48 60.31 0.61
C GLY A 69 -23.14 59.08 -0.20
N GLY A 70 -23.13 59.21 -1.53
CA GLY A 70 -22.80 58.10 -2.44
C GLY A 70 -21.33 57.72 -2.30
N ASP A 71 -21.03 56.86 -1.33
CA ASP A 71 -19.79 56.12 -1.27
C ASP A 71 -19.98 54.82 -2.06
N THR A 72 -19.30 54.69 -3.18
CA THR A 72 -19.22 53.45 -3.96
C THR A 72 -18.27 52.46 -3.26
N GLY A 73 -18.29 52.39 -1.94
CA GLY A 73 -17.59 51.41 -1.14
C GLY A 73 -18.25 50.06 -1.38
N GLY A 74 -17.80 49.36 -2.43
CA GLY A 74 -18.15 47.97 -2.64
C GLY A 74 -17.82 47.22 -1.37
N THR A 75 -18.83 46.61 -0.74
CA THR A 75 -18.62 45.66 0.35
C THR A 75 -17.78 44.53 -0.24
N THR A 76 -16.52 44.42 0.19
CA THR A 76 -15.68 43.29 -0.20
C THR A 76 -16.38 42.02 0.25
N GLU A 77 -16.82 41.22 -0.70
CA GLU A 77 -17.31 39.87 -0.42
C GLU A 77 -16.11 38.96 -0.21
N TYR A 78 -16.27 37.95 0.64
CA TYR A 78 -15.22 37.01 1.00
C TYR A 78 -15.75 35.59 0.82
N ALA A 79 -14.91 34.71 0.28
CA ALA A 79 -15.02 33.27 0.48
C ALA A 79 -14.41 32.88 1.81
N THR A 80 -14.82 31.74 2.37
CA THR A 80 -14.17 31.13 3.53
C THR A 80 -13.30 29.99 3.06
N LEU A 81 -12.02 29.97 3.42
CA LEU A 81 -11.13 28.85 3.16
C LEU A 81 -10.86 28.14 4.48
N THR A 82 -11.06 26.81 4.52
CA THR A 82 -10.77 26.00 5.70
C THR A 82 -9.59 25.08 5.46
N PHE A 83 -8.72 24.97 6.44
CA PHE A 83 -7.60 24.02 6.44
C PHE A 83 -7.64 23.15 7.70
N ALA A 84 -7.12 21.92 7.61
CA ALA A 84 -7.10 20.99 8.74
C ALA A 84 -5.87 20.06 8.72
N ILE A 85 -5.28 19.81 9.89
CA ILE A 85 -4.31 18.74 10.14
C ILE A 85 -4.93 17.77 11.13
N ASP A 86 -5.14 16.54 10.70
CA ASP A 86 -5.67 15.47 11.53
C ASP A 86 -4.52 14.66 12.15
N ASP A 87 -4.33 14.80 13.46
CA ASP A 87 -3.38 14.04 14.29
C ASP A 87 -4.10 13.11 15.29
N THR A 88 -5.38 12.78 15.04
CA THR A 88 -6.18 11.92 15.94
C THR A 88 -5.54 10.57 16.23
N ALA A 89 -4.75 10.04 15.29
CA ALA A 89 -4.11 8.75 15.39
C ALA A 89 -2.94 8.71 16.39
N ASN A 90 -2.18 9.82 16.52
CA ASN A 90 -0.96 9.85 17.34
C ASN A 90 -1.06 10.77 18.55
N MET A 91 -1.89 11.82 18.46
CA MET A 91 -2.11 12.81 19.52
C MET A 91 -0.78 13.40 20.05
N THR A 92 0.19 13.62 19.16
CA THR A 92 1.52 14.12 19.54
C THR A 92 1.62 15.62 19.48
N TYR A 93 0.78 16.28 18.67
CA TYR A 93 0.77 17.74 18.58
C TYR A 93 -0.08 18.37 19.70
N ASP A 94 0.40 19.50 20.21
CA ASP A 94 -0.32 20.39 21.12
C ASP A 94 -0.17 21.87 20.71
N ALA A 95 -0.85 22.76 21.44
CA ALA A 95 -0.92 24.18 21.12
C ALA A 95 0.43 24.90 21.15
N THR A 96 1.46 24.31 21.79
CA THR A 96 2.81 24.88 21.86
C THR A 96 3.66 24.55 20.64
N ASP A 97 3.23 23.59 19.82
CA ASP A 97 3.98 23.17 18.63
C ASP A 97 3.86 24.15 17.46
N GLY A 98 2.97 25.14 17.52
CA GLY A 98 2.86 26.19 16.49
C GLY A 98 2.62 25.61 15.09
N LEU A 99 1.52 24.88 14.94
CA LEU A 99 1.11 24.35 13.64
C LEU A 99 0.59 25.47 12.75
N ALA A 100 1.01 25.49 11.49
CA ALA A 100 0.57 26.49 10.52
C ALA A 100 0.53 25.97 9.09
N TRP A 101 -0.30 26.60 8.25
CA TRP A 101 -0.29 26.43 6.80
C TRP A 101 0.53 27.51 6.13
N LYS A 102 1.61 27.07 5.49
CA LYS A 102 2.52 27.88 4.71
C LYS A 102 2.17 27.73 3.22
N GLY A 103 2.04 28.84 2.51
CA GLY A 103 1.58 28.81 1.12
C GLY A 103 1.92 30.07 0.33
N SER A 104 1.38 30.09 -0.89
CA SER A 104 1.38 31.25 -1.80
C SER A 104 0.39 32.35 -1.35
N PHE A 105 0.40 32.67 -0.07
CA PHE A 105 -0.46 33.67 0.57
C PHE A 105 0.25 34.33 1.75
N SER A 106 -0.25 35.51 2.11
CA SER A 106 0.09 36.25 3.32
C SER A 106 -1.18 36.37 4.17
N TYR A 107 -1.08 35.96 5.44
CA TYR A 107 -2.15 35.95 6.41
C TYR A 107 -2.10 37.20 7.30
N ASP A 108 -3.24 37.88 7.41
CA ASP A 108 -3.44 38.98 8.35
C ASP A 108 -4.29 38.49 9.53
N SER A 109 -3.66 38.35 10.69
CA SER A 109 -4.29 37.89 11.93
C SER A 109 -5.33 38.85 12.49
N ASP A 110 -5.22 40.15 12.20
CA ASP A 110 -6.14 41.15 12.75
C ASP A 110 -7.48 41.13 12.00
N THR A 111 -7.44 40.84 10.70
CA THR A 111 -8.63 40.80 9.84
C THR A 111 -9.11 39.40 9.54
N ASN A 112 -8.30 38.38 9.85
CA ASN A 112 -8.48 36.99 9.45
C ASN A 112 -8.62 36.85 7.92
N VAL A 113 -7.79 37.56 7.16
CA VAL A 113 -7.82 37.61 5.69
C VAL A 113 -6.53 37.08 5.09
N LEU A 114 -6.67 36.26 4.05
CA LEU A 114 -5.60 35.83 3.16
C LEU A 114 -5.52 36.72 1.92
N THR A 115 -4.30 37.14 1.60
CA THR A 115 -3.98 37.78 0.32
C THR A 115 -3.00 36.90 -0.45
N PHE A 116 -3.19 36.75 -1.77
CA PHE A 116 -2.26 35.99 -2.60
C PHE A 116 -0.84 36.59 -2.54
N ASP A 117 0.14 35.75 -2.26
CA ASP A 117 1.56 36.10 -2.22
C ASP A 117 2.39 34.93 -2.76
N GLY A 118 2.75 35.00 -4.06
CA GLY A 118 3.58 33.99 -4.70
C GLY A 118 5.01 33.89 -4.17
N SER A 119 5.45 34.75 -3.24
CA SER A 119 6.78 34.70 -2.65
C SER A 119 6.92 33.71 -1.49
N TRP A 120 5.80 33.23 -0.93
CA TRP A 120 5.77 32.38 0.27
C TRP A 120 6.42 33.06 1.49
N GLY A 121 6.33 34.40 1.57
CA GLY A 121 7.01 35.21 2.58
C GLY A 121 6.32 35.25 3.95
N GLY A 122 5.03 34.89 4.00
CA GLY A 122 4.22 34.92 5.22
C GLY A 122 3.59 36.30 5.50
N PRO A 123 2.93 36.48 6.67
CA PRO A 123 2.70 35.47 7.71
C PRO A 123 1.85 34.29 7.21
N PHE A 124 1.94 33.16 7.89
CA PHE A 124 1.24 31.92 7.59
C PHE A 124 0.06 31.73 8.53
N VAL A 125 -0.89 30.87 8.15
CA VAL A 125 -2.13 30.68 8.91
C VAL A 125 -1.88 29.73 10.08
N PRO A 126 -1.94 30.17 11.34
CA PRO A 126 -1.88 29.26 12.49
C PRO A 126 -3.11 28.35 12.56
N LEU A 127 -2.92 27.17 13.12
CA LEU A 127 -3.98 26.18 13.34
C LEU A 127 -4.26 25.98 14.82
N TYR A 128 -5.50 25.61 15.12
CA TYR A 128 -6.02 25.53 16.48
C TYR A 128 -6.84 24.27 16.67
N ASP A 129 -6.91 23.81 17.92
CA ASP A 129 -7.76 22.71 18.39
C ASP A 129 -8.59 23.22 19.58
N ASP A 130 -9.24 24.38 19.38
CA ASP A 130 -9.93 25.16 20.41
C ASP A 130 -11.45 25.32 20.16
N GLY A 131 -11.98 24.61 19.16
CA GLY A 131 -13.38 24.60 18.77
C GLY A 131 -13.81 25.83 17.95
N PRO A 132 -15.09 25.89 17.55
CA PRO A 132 -15.60 26.97 16.72
C PRO A 132 -15.85 28.29 17.47
N ALA A 133 -16.07 29.35 16.70
CA ALA A 133 -16.51 30.65 17.19
C ALA A 133 -17.76 30.57 18.11
N PRO A 134 -17.95 31.51 19.07
CA PRO A 134 -17.20 32.76 19.28
C PRO A 134 -15.94 32.63 20.15
N GLY A 135 -15.63 31.43 20.65
CA GLY A 135 -14.53 31.19 21.61
C GLY A 135 -13.26 30.57 21.03
N GLY A 136 -13.31 30.03 19.81
CA GLY A 136 -12.17 29.44 19.12
C GLY A 136 -12.11 29.82 17.63
N HIS A 137 -11.18 29.20 16.92
CA HIS A 137 -10.78 29.57 15.56
C HIS A 137 -11.22 28.55 14.50
N GLU A 138 -11.74 27.41 14.93
CA GLU A 138 -12.06 26.30 14.05
C GLU A 138 -13.39 26.50 13.30
N PRO A 139 -13.62 25.79 12.17
CA PRO A 139 -14.87 25.85 11.43
C PRO A 139 -16.07 25.35 12.24
N ASP A 140 -17.27 25.82 11.88
CA ASP A 140 -18.52 25.37 12.49
C ASP A 140 -18.63 23.83 12.49
N GLY A 141 -18.78 23.25 13.69
CA GLY A 141 -18.89 21.80 13.90
C GLY A 141 -17.62 21.10 14.38
N ALA A 142 -16.47 21.79 14.44
CA ALA A 142 -15.25 21.28 15.06
C ALA A 142 -15.41 21.05 16.58
N THR A 143 -14.56 20.18 17.15
CA THR A 143 -14.58 19.84 18.59
C THR A 143 -13.23 20.12 19.20
N ALA A 144 -13.17 21.04 20.18
CA ALA A 144 -11.93 21.32 20.89
C ALA A 144 -11.32 20.07 21.57
N GLY A 145 -10.02 19.88 21.41
CA GLY A 145 -9.24 18.77 21.96
C GLY A 145 -9.45 17.45 21.22
N ASP A 146 -9.92 17.48 19.97
CA ASP A 146 -10.09 16.28 19.15
C ASP A 146 -8.84 15.94 18.33
N HIS A 147 -7.76 16.73 18.43
CA HIS A 147 -6.52 16.61 17.67
C HIS A 147 -6.69 16.81 16.16
N ILE A 148 -7.78 17.44 15.72
CA ILE A 148 -7.94 17.95 14.37
C ILE A 148 -7.67 19.45 14.41
N TRP A 149 -6.43 19.83 14.09
CA TRP A 149 -5.99 21.22 14.11
C TRP A 149 -6.52 21.95 12.89
N SER A 150 -7.48 22.85 13.06
CA SER A 150 -8.16 23.50 11.95
C SER A 150 -8.31 25.01 12.10
N VAL A 151 -8.70 25.68 11.02
CA VAL A 151 -8.94 27.13 10.98
C VAL A 151 -9.84 27.50 9.81
N ALA A 152 -10.69 28.51 10.00
CA ALA A 152 -11.46 29.16 8.93
C ALA A 152 -10.95 30.60 8.70
N VAL A 153 -10.45 30.87 7.49
CA VAL A 153 -9.92 32.19 7.11
C VAL A 153 -10.68 32.79 5.94
N LYS A 154 -10.68 34.11 5.81
CA LYS A 154 -11.36 34.81 4.72
C LYS A 154 -10.43 35.01 3.54
N VAL A 155 -10.93 34.84 2.32
CA VAL A 155 -10.23 35.21 1.08
C VAL A 155 -11.11 36.19 0.33
N ALA A 156 -10.58 37.35 -0.05
CA ALA A 156 -11.36 38.32 -0.82
C ALA A 156 -11.84 37.66 -2.13
N SER A 157 -13.13 37.74 -2.43
CA SER A 157 -13.73 37.09 -3.61
C SER A 157 -13.04 37.61 -4.88
N PRO A 158 -12.26 36.76 -5.58
CA PRO A 158 -11.41 37.25 -6.65
C PRO A 158 -12.23 37.50 -7.92
N GLU A 159 -11.79 38.41 -8.79
CA GLU A 159 -12.47 38.68 -10.08
C GLU A 159 -12.27 37.55 -11.12
N ALA A 160 -11.30 36.68 -10.88
CA ALA A 160 -10.98 35.49 -11.67
C ALA A 160 -10.61 34.34 -10.72
N ASP A 161 -10.66 33.10 -11.19
CA ASP A 161 -10.24 31.95 -10.40
C ASP A 161 -8.81 32.15 -9.86
N GLN A 162 -8.65 32.10 -8.54
CA GLN A 162 -7.38 32.30 -7.88
C GLN A 162 -6.90 30.98 -7.26
N ALA A 163 -5.80 30.45 -7.77
CA ALA A 163 -5.16 29.26 -7.22
C ALA A 163 -4.15 29.65 -6.13
N PHE A 164 -4.10 28.83 -5.08
CA PHE A 164 -3.09 28.84 -4.04
C PHE A 164 -2.41 27.48 -3.99
N GLU A 165 -1.09 27.48 -3.88
CA GLU A 165 -0.29 26.36 -3.40
C GLU A 165 -0.01 26.49 -1.90
N TYR A 166 0.06 25.36 -1.19
CA TYR A 166 0.27 25.33 0.27
C TYR A 166 0.88 24.01 0.76
N GLY A 167 1.31 24.02 2.02
CA GLY A 167 1.72 22.86 2.81
C GLY A 167 1.75 23.18 4.30
N ALA A 168 1.93 22.17 5.13
CA ALA A 168 1.91 22.28 6.60
C ALA A 168 3.33 22.37 7.21
N ILE A 169 3.47 23.22 8.22
CA ILE A 169 4.68 23.39 9.02
C ILE A 169 4.37 23.26 10.52
N ARG A 170 5.40 22.95 11.32
CA ARG A 170 5.41 23.02 12.78
C ARG A 170 6.52 23.95 13.29
N GLY A 171 6.42 24.35 14.55
CA GLY A 171 7.35 25.24 15.23
C GLY A 171 7.11 26.73 14.94
N SER A 172 5.99 27.06 14.30
CA SER A 172 5.65 28.41 13.87
C SER A 172 4.83 29.13 14.93
N THR A 173 5.49 29.76 15.89
CA THR A 173 4.77 30.48 16.97
C THR A 173 4.04 31.74 16.49
N ASP A 174 4.48 32.33 15.38
CA ASP A 174 3.93 33.55 14.81
C ASP A 174 3.54 33.41 13.32
N GLY A 175 3.60 32.20 12.76
CA GLY A 175 3.35 31.98 11.35
C GLY A 175 4.47 32.47 10.42
N SER A 176 5.70 32.75 10.88
CA SER A 176 6.77 33.29 10.00
C SER A 176 7.82 32.26 9.58
N ASP A 177 8.11 31.28 10.43
CA ASP A 177 9.10 30.22 10.21
C ASP A 177 8.62 28.86 10.73
N GLY A 178 9.33 27.78 10.44
CA GLY A 178 8.96 26.44 10.89
C GLY A 178 9.60 25.31 10.09
N SER A 179 9.46 24.09 10.60
CA SER A 179 9.88 22.86 9.94
C SER A 179 8.72 22.26 9.17
N TRP A 180 8.96 21.85 7.93
CA TRP A 180 7.95 21.15 7.13
C TRP A 180 7.56 19.82 7.75
N ILE A 181 6.25 19.59 7.83
CA ILE A 181 5.65 18.28 8.15
C ILE A 181 4.86 17.71 6.97
N TRP A 182 4.59 18.55 5.96
CA TRP A 182 4.07 18.13 4.67
C TRP A 182 5.13 17.40 3.85
N THR A 183 4.78 16.23 3.32
CA THR A 183 5.64 15.43 2.46
C THR A 183 5.05 15.36 1.05
N GLY A 184 5.90 15.30 0.03
CA GLY A 184 5.49 15.24 -1.37
C GLY A 184 5.26 16.59 -2.03
N SER A 185 4.38 16.63 -3.04
CA SER A 185 4.05 17.85 -3.79
C SER A 185 3.16 18.78 -2.97
N ASN A 186 3.27 20.08 -3.22
CA ASN A 186 2.41 21.08 -2.58
C ASN A 186 0.92 20.76 -2.80
N GLY A 187 0.12 21.00 -1.76
CA GLY A 187 -1.34 21.04 -1.90
C GLY A 187 -1.75 22.22 -2.77
N THR A 188 -2.92 22.09 -3.42
CA THR A 188 -3.50 23.18 -4.24
C THR A 188 -4.96 23.39 -3.89
N VAL A 189 -5.43 24.64 -3.98
CA VAL A 189 -6.84 25.00 -3.84
C VAL A 189 -7.15 26.18 -4.76
N THR A 190 -8.34 26.20 -5.35
CA THR A 190 -8.80 27.30 -6.20
C THR A 190 -10.02 27.94 -5.59
N VAL A 191 -9.96 29.26 -5.41
CA VAL A 191 -11.12 30.09 -5.06
C VAL A 191 -11.75 30.59 -6.36
N PRO A 192 -12.97 30.13 -6.71
CA PRO A 192 -13.63 30.56 -7.94
C PRO A 192 -13.93 32.06 -7.95
N ALA A 193 -13.95 32.64 -9.14
CA ALA A 193 -14.30 34.04 -9.33
C ALA A 193 -15.64 34.39 -8.66
N GLY A 194 -15.66 35.43 -7.81
CA GLY A 194 -16.85 35.91 -7.11
C GLY A 194 -17.43 34.95 -6.06
N SER A 195 -16.71 33.90 -5.67
CA SER A 195 -17.21 32.95 -4.66
C SER A 195 -17.35 33.61 -3.29
N THR A 196 -18.44 33.29 -2.59
CA THR A 196 -18.63 33.56 -1.15
C THR A 196 -18.79 32.26 -0.35
N ASP A 197 -18.54 31.12 -1.00
CA ASP A 197 -18.74 29.80 -0.41
C ASP A 197 -17.61 29.46 0.57
N THR A 198 -17.87 28.48 1.43
CA THR A 198 -16.82 27.79 2.17
C THR A 198 -16.16 26.75 1.27
N ILE A 199 -14.84 26.84 1.15
CA ILE A 199 -14.01 25.98 0.32
C ILE A 199 -13.07 25.23 1.27
N ALA A 200 -13.12 23.90 1.25
CA ALA A 200 -12.20 23.09 2.03
C ALA A 200 -10.92 22.84 1.21
N ALA A 201 -9.78 23.30 1.73
CA ALA A 201 -8.48 22.84 1.25
C ALA A 201 -8.27 21.38 1.68
N THR A 202 -7.59 20.59 0.86
CA THR A 202 -7.19 19.23 1.25
C THR A 202 -6.25 19.32 2.45
N GLY A 203 -6.67 18.70 3.56
CA GLY A 203 -5.89 18.67 4.80
C GLY A 203 -4.68 17.74 4.75
N LEU A 204 -3.93 17.72 5.85
CA LEU A 204 -2.90 16.71 6.13
C LEU A 204 -3.44 15.73 7.16
N THR A 205 -3.50 14.43 6.85
CA THR A 205 -3.74 13.39 7.86
C THR A 205 -2.41 12.77 8.24
N ILE A 206 -2.05 12.85 9.52
CA ILE A 206 -0.84 12.22 10.04
C ILE A 206 -1.14 10.75 10.26
N ALA A 207 -0.47 9.89 9.50
CA ALA A 207 -0.66 8.46 9.62
C ALA A 207 -0.25 7.98 11.03
N PRO A 208 -0.91 6.93 11.57
CA PRO A 208 -0.50 6.34 12.83
C PRO A 208 0.98 5.93 12.78
N PHE A 209 1.68 6.10 13.88
CA PHE A 209 3.02 5.56 14.06
C PHE A 209 2.98 4.04 13.97
N GLY A 210 4.10 3.46 13.56
CA GLY A 210 4.23 2.03 13.58
C GLY A 210 4.44 1.50 14.99
N THR A 211 4.62 0.19 15.08
CA THR A 211 4.84 -0.51 16.34
C THR A 211 6.19 -1.18 16.41
N VAL A 212 7.03 -1.11 15.37
CA VAL A 212 8.29 -1.85 15.31
C VAL A 212 9.44 -1.00 15.84
N ASP A 213 10.01 -1.45 16.94
CA ASP A 213 11.21 -0.82 17.53
C ASP A 213 12.48 -1.35 16.83
N LEU A 214 13.53 -0.55 16.83
CA LEU A 214 14.81 -0.85 16.19
C LEU A 214 15.92 -0.74 17.23
N LYS A 215 16.77 -1.77 17.31
CA LYS A 215 18.03 -1.76 18.03
C LYS A 215 19.17 -1.93 17.04
N LEU A 216 20.16 -1.05 17.11
CA LEU A 216 21.40 -1.12 16.35
C LEU A 216 22.57 -1.20 17.31
N THR A 217 23.52 -2.07 17.05
CA THR A 217 24.77 -2.15 17.82
C THR A 217 25.97 -2.09 16.91
N ILE A 218 27.05 -1.46 17.38
CA ILE A 218 28.36 -1.49 16.75
C ILE A 218 29.42 -1.89 17.78
N ASP A 219 30.19 -2.93 17.47
CA ASP A 219 31.25 -3.47 18.31
C ASP A 219 32.60 -2.87 17.92
N VAL A 220 33.01 -1.85 18.69
CA VAL A 220 34.32 -1.19 18.58
C VAL A 220 35.32 -1.71 19.60
N SER A 221 35.00 -2.81 20.29
CA SER A 221 35.85 -3.41 21.32
C SER A 221 37.22 -3.81 20.75
N ASN A 222 38.21 -3.95 21.64
CA ASN A 222 39.58 -4.31 21.27
C ASN A 222 40.17 -3.38 20.19
N SER A 223 39.87 -2.08 20.26
CA SER A 223 40.29 -1.07 19.29
C SER A 223 39.71 -1.27 17.87
N GLY A 224 38.47 -1.76 17.80
CA GLY A 224 37.70 -2.01 16.58
C GLY A 224 38.17 -3.23 15.81
N ALA A 225 38.68 -4.25 16.50
CA ALA A 225 39.14 -5.48 15.85
C ALA A 225 38.02 -6.21 15.08
N ASN A 226 36.76 -5.89 15.38
CA ASN A 226 35.56 -6.43 14.74
C ASN A 226 35.05 -5.57 13.57
N LEU A 227 35.62 -4.39 13.35
CA LEU A 227 35.25 -3.49 12.26
C LEU A 227 36.02 -3.79 10.97
N ASP A 228 35.54 -3.22 9.87
CA ASP A 228 36.27 -3.17 8.60
C ASP A 228 37.69 -2.61 8.80
N ALA A 229 38.63 -3.16 8.03
CA ALA A 229 40.05 -2.86 8.16
C ALA A 229 40.39 -1.36 8.02
N LEU A 230 39.58 -0.57 7.28
CA LEU A 230 39.77 0.87 7.14
C LEU A 230 39.55 1.65 8.45
N PHE A 231 38.73 1.12 9.36
CA PHE A 231 38.34 1.80 10.58
C PHE A 231 39.08 1.31 11.82
N GLN A 232 39.87 0.24 11.71
CA GLN A 232 40.64 -0.30 12.83
C GLN A 232 41.66 0.71 13.37
N GLY A 233 41.69 0.87 14.69
CA GLY A 233 42.57 1.83 15.38
C GLY A 233 42.11 3.30 15.30
N ALA A 234 40.89 3.57 14.87
CA ALA A 234 40.27 4.89 15.01
C ALA A 234 40.06 5.28 16.48
N ASP A 235 39.73 6.55 16.73
CA ASP A 235 39.25 7.01 18.03
C ASP A 235 37.76 6.70 18.15
N TYR A 236 37.36 5.97 19.19
CA TYR A 236 35.96 5.60 19.45
C TYR A 236 35.40 6.29 20.69
N THR A 237 35.94 7.47 21.03
CA THR A 237 35.39 8.31 22.10
C THR A 237 34.14 9.10 21.67
N ASP A 238 33.91 9.23 20.35
CA ASP A 238 32.71 9.81 19.76
C ASP A 238 32.10 8.84 18.74
N VAL A 239 31.10 8.07 19.19
CA VAL A 239 30.33 7.13 18.37
C VAL A 239 28.91 7.66 18.24
N LYS A 240 28.43 7.77 17.01
CA LYS A 240 27.08 8.23 16.71
C LYS A 240 26.41 7.35 15.68
N VAL A 241 25.10 7.50 15.55
CA VAL A 241 24.32 6.93 14.46
C VAL A 241 23.41 7.99 13.85
N LYS A 242 23.21 7.93 12.54
CA LYS A 242 22.21 8.72 11.83
C LYS A 242 21.40 7.84 10.90
N GLY A 243 20.14 8.19 10.67
CA GLY A 243 19.25 7.33 9.91
C GLY A 243 17.92 7.97 9.55
N SER A 244 17.29 7.39 8.55
CA SER A 244 16.04 7.86 7.95
C SER A 244 14.87 7.88 8.93
N ALA A 245 14.78 6.90 9.84
CA ALA A 245 13.69 6.77 10.81
C ALA A 245 13.64 7.90 11.86
N TRP A 246 14.68 8.74 11.97
CA TRP A 246 14.74 9.90 12.87
C TRP A 246 15.28 11.15 12.16
N GLY A 247 15.06 11.24 10.84
CA GLY A 247 15.33 12.45 10.05
C GLY A 247 16.82 12.76 9.81
N TRP A 248 17.68 11.74 9.82
CA TRP A 248 19.14 11.85 9.55
C TRP A 248 19.95 12.69 10.54
N ASN A 249 19.36 13.03 11.68
CA ASN A 249 20.10 13.67 12.77
C ASN A 249 21.16 12.71 13.35
N GLU A 250 22.34 13.23 13.69
CA GLU A 250 23.34 12.45 14.42
C GLU A 250 22.91 12.29 15.89
N ILE A 251 22.82 11.05 16.34
CA ILE A 251 22.50 10.69 17.71
C ILE A 251 23.77 10.12 18.34
N ALA A 252 24.27 10.79 19.37
CA ALA A 252 25.42 10.31 20.14
C ALA A 252 25.04 9.06 20.93
N MET A 253 25.89 8.05 20.86
CA MET A 253 25.75 6.79 21.57
C MET A 253 26.72 6.77 22.75
N VAL A 254 26.31 6.14 23.85
CA VAL A 254 27.11 5.99 25.07
C VAL A 254 27.20 4.52 25.46
N ASP A 255 28.39 4.12 25.93
CA ASP A 255 28.71 2.77 26.44
C ASP A 255 28.74 2.81 27.98
N ASP A 256 27.56 3.07 28.56
CA ASP A 256 27.38 3.36 29.99
C ASP A 256 26.34 2.47 30.71
N GLY A 257 25.83 1.44 30.03
CA GLY A 257 24.78 0.56 30.51
C GLY A 257 23.39 1.20 30.56
N THR A 258 23.17 2.30 29.82
CA THR A 258 21.88 3.00 29.73
C THR A 258 21.38 3.09 28.28
N ASN A 259 20.15 3.58 28.08
CA ASN A 259 19.56 3.79 26.75
C ASN A 259 19.55 2.57 25.80
N GLY A 260 19.59 1.37 26.36
CA GLY A 260 19.61 0.11 25.60
C GLY A 260 20.96 -0.59 25.57
N ASP A 261 22.03 0.10 25.99
CA ASP A 261 23.32 -0.53 26.23
C ASP A 261 23.26 -1.48 27.44
N GLU A 262 23.76 -2.70 27.26
CA GLU A 262 23.63 -3.78 28.25
C GLU A 262 24.79 -3.79 29.25
N THR A 263 26.00 -3.42 28.83
CA THR A 263 27.20 -3.53 29.67
C THR A 263 28.13 -2.33 29.47
N SER A 264 28.18 -1.44 30.46
CA SER A 264 29.08 -0.29 30.42
C SER A 264 30.56 -0.66 30.24
N GLY A 265 31.21 0.05 29.32
CA GLY A 265 32.64 0.04 29.08
C GLY A 265 33.16 -1.19 28.35
N ASP A 266 32.29 -1.94 27.67
CA ASP A 266 32.67 -3.14 26.92
C ASP A 266 33.06 -2.85 25.46
N GLY A 267 32.86 -1.61 25.00
CA GLY A 267 33.12 -1.17 23.64
C GLY A 267 32.03 -1.55 22.64
N ILE A 268 30.82 -1.88 23.10
CA ILE A 268 29.65 -2.13 22.26
C ILE A 268 28.67 -0.98 22.45
N TYR A 269 28.52 -0.16 21.43
CA TYR A 269 27.59 0.97 21.48
C TYR A 269 26.23 0.54 20.98
N THR A 270 25.18 0.91 21.72
CA THR A 270 23.80 0.53 21.40
C THR A 270 22.92 1.76 21.16
N PHE A 271 22.12 1.69 20.09
CA PHE A 271 21.04 2.63 19.79
C PHE A 271 19.72 1.88 19.85
N VAL A 272 18.73 2.44 20.54
CA VAL A 272 17.35 1.95 20.55
C VAL A 272 16.42 3.08 20.12
N LEU A 273 15.65 2.88 19.05
CA LEU A 273 14.80 3.92 18.46
C LEU A 273 13.81 4.47 19.49
N SER A 274 13.07 3.61 20.21
CA SER A 274 12.12 4.03 21.25
C SER A 274 12.70 4.85 22.39
N LYS A 275 14.03 4.87 22.58
CA LYS A 275 14.73 5.68 23.59
C LYS A 275 15.17 7.04 23.06
N ASN A 276 15.07 7.26 21.75
CA ASN A 276 15.59 8.43 21.06
C ASN A 276 14.55 9.14 20.17
N LEU A 277 13.26 8.81 20.29
CA LEU A 277 12.19 9.49 19.57
C LEU A 277 12.05 10.94 20.06
N ALA A 278 11.94 11.89 19.13
CA ALA A 278 11.41 13.20 19.46
C ALA A 278 9.88 13.12 19.68
N LYS A 279 9.30 14.21 20.20
CA LYS A 279 7.86 14.33 20.52
C LYS A 279 6.94 13.87 19.37
N HIS A 280 7.33 14.14 18.13
CA HIS A 280 6.54 13.94 16.92
C HIS A 280 7.05 12.80 16.04
N ASP A 281 7.94 11.97 16.58
CA ASP A 281 8.51 10.81 15.90
C ASP A 281 7.84 9.53 16.43
N GLY A 282 7.76 8.52 15.57
CA GLY A 282 7.14 7.24 15.87
C GLY A 282 8.07 6.05 15.70
N LEU A 283 7.63 4.88 16.16
CA LEU A 283 8.26 3.62 15.78
C LEU A 283 8.00 3.30 14.30
N MET A 284 8.79 2.38 13.75
CA MET A 284 8.68 1.96 12.36
C MET A 284 7.40 1.17 12.14
N LYS A 285 6.76 1.35 10.99
CA LYS A 285 5.70 0.46 10.53
C LYS A 285 6.30 -0.83 10.01
N THR A 286 5.50 -1.89 10.01
CA THR A 286 5.88 -3.10 9.30
C THR A 286 6.26 -2.79 7.85
N GLY A 287 7.37 -3.35 7.38
CA GLY A 287 7.85 -3.18 6.02
C GLY A 287 8.66 -1.91 5.79
N ASP A 288 8.67 -0.96 6.73
CA ASP A 288 9.51 0.24 6.64
C ASP A 288 10.97 -0.15 6.50
N LYS A 289 11.71 0.60 5.67
CA LYS A 289 13.16 0.46 5.52
C LYS A 289 13.85 1.61 6.25
N ALA A 290 14.39 1.31 7.43
CA ALA A 290 15.20 2.27 8.18
C ALA A 290 16.64 2.22 7.69
N GLU A 291 16.99 3.09 6.75
CA GLU A 291 18.40 3.37 6.43
C GLU A 291 19.12 3.99 7.63
N PHE A 292 20.36 3.58 7.87
CA PHE A 292 21.23 4.12 8.92
C PHE A 292 22.71 4.07 8.51
N VAL A 293 23.53 4.87 9.18
CA VAL A 293 24.99 4.90 9.05
C VAL A 293 25.60 5.26 10.42
N PHE A 294 26.60 4.52 10.88
CA PHE A 294 27.39 4.90 12.05
C PHE A 294 28.41 5.98 11.71
N VAL A 295 28.71 6.85 12.66
CA VAL A 295 29.74 7.89 12.55
C VAL A 295 30.75 7.68 13.67
N LEU A 296 32.02 7.47 13.30
CA LEU A 296 33.14 7.21 14.18
C LEU A 296 34.14 8.36 14.05
N ASP A 297 34.35 9.14 15.10
CA ASP A 297 35.22 10.34 15.08
C ASP A 297 34.98 11.24 13.86
N SER A 298 33.71 11.66 13.69
CA SER A 298 33.24 12.48 12.56
C SER A 298 33.33 11.85 11.16
N SER A 299 33.72 10.58 11.05
CA SER A 299 33.78 9.85 9.78
C SER A 299 32.62 8.86 9.69
N GLU A 300 31.84 8.92 8.60
CA GLU A 300 30.83 7.89 8.32
C GLU A 300 31.50 6.53 8.16
N TYR A 301 30.93 5.48 8.76
CA TYR A 301 31.37 4.09 8.66
C TYR A 301 31.02 3.53 7.27
N LYS A 302 31.77 4.03 6.28
CA LYS A 302 31.63 3.74 4.85
C LYS A 302 32.99 3.52 4.20
N ASP A 303 33.07 2.57 3.29
CA ASP A 303 34.20 2.35 2.40
C ASP A 303 33.90 2.91 0.98
N ALA A 304 34.72 2.53 -0.01
CA ALA A 304 34.51 2.95 -1.40
C ALA A 304 33.29 2.30 -2.07
N ASN A 305 32.73 1.26 -1.49
CA ASN A 305 31.60 0.48 -2.00
C ASN A 305 30.28 0.82 -1.28
N GLY A 306 30.33 1.42 -0.09
CA GLY A 306 29.13 1.80 0.67
C GLY A 306 29.36 1.83 2.18
N ALA A 307 28.27 1.78 2.95
CA ALA A 307 28.36 1.45 4.36
C ALA A 307 28.98 0.05 4.57
N ALA A 308 29.68 -0.13 5.69
CA ALA A 308 30.20 -1.41 6.13
C ALA A 308 29.26 -2.04 7.17
N ASP A 309 29.17 -3.37 7.21
CA ASP A 309 28.34 -4.13 8.17
C ASP A 309 29.18 -4.98 9.15
N GLU A 310 30.50 -5.03 8.98
CA GLU A 310 31.40 -5.70 9.92
C GLU A 310 31.31 -5.06 11.31
N GLY A 311 31.08 -5.90 12.32
CA GLY A 311 30.92 -5.46 13.71
C GLY A 311 29.58 -4.79 14.00
N VAL A 312 28.66 -4.74 13.04
CA VAL A 312 27.31 -4.20 13.21
C VAL A 312 26.32 -5.33 13.43
N ALA A 313 25.39 -5.16 14.36
CA ALA A 313 24.20 -5.99 14.45
C ALA A 313 22.94 -5.12 14.51
N ALA A 314 21.84 -5.67 14.02
CA ALA A 314 20.54 -5.05 14.07
C ALA A 314 19.52 -6.02 14.63
N GLN A 315 18.57 -5.50 15.40
CA GLN A 315 17.47 -6.27 15.96
C GLN A 315 16.18 -5.45 15.88
N THR A 316 15.05 -6.11 15.71
CA THR A 316 13.72 -5.49 15.74
C THR A 316 12.83 -6.18 16.76
N ARG A 317 11.75 -5.51 17.17
CA ARG A 317 10.68 -6.13 17.96
C ARG A 317 9.35 -5.42 17.75
N GLY A 318 8.26 -6.16 17.96
CA GLY A 318 6.91 -5.61 17.97
C GLY A 318 6.60 -4.96 19.33
N GLY A 319 6.28 -3.68 19.31
CA GLY A 319 6.03 -2.85 20.49
C GLY A 319 7.30 -2.44 21.23
N THR A 320 7.12 -1.84 22.41
CA THR A 320 8.22 -1.45 23.32
C THR A 320 8.57 -2.54 24.35
N GLU A 321 7.82 -3.64 24.34
CA GLU A 321 7.97 -4.77 25.25
C GLU A 321 8.14 -6.05 24.43
N GLY A 322 8.93 -7.01 24.93
CA GLY A 322 9.21 -8.25 24.21
C GLY A 322 10.70 -8.52 24.00
N ALA A 323 10.99 -9.70 23.46
CA ALA A 323 12.34 -10.08 23.06
C ALA A 323 12.72 -9.37 21.76
N TRP A 324 14.02 -9.12 21.60
CA TRP A 324 14.59 -8.63 20.35
C TRP A 324 14.82 -9.81 19.40
N ASP A 325 14.38 -9.66 18.16
CA ASP A 325 14.65 -10.59 17.07
C ASP A 325 15.78 -10.03 16.20
N ASP A 326 16.73 -10.88 15.82
CA ASP A 326 17.80 -10.48 14.92
C ASP A 326 17.23 -10.06 13.56
N ALA A 327 17.65 -8.89 13.08
CA ALA A 327 17.21 -8.31 11.83
C ALA A 327 18.33 -8.40 10.80
N THR A 328 17.95 -8.61 9.53
CA THR A 328 18.93 -8.63 8.43
C THR A 328 19.31 -7.20 8.05
N ILE A 329 20.61 -6.95 7.95
CA ILE A 329 21.16 -5.71 7.41
C ILE A 329 21.33 -5.89 5.90
N ALA A 330 20.84 -4.91 5.12
CA ALA A 330 20.94 -4.89 3.67
C ALA A 330 21.43 -3.51 3.18
N PHE A 331 21.73 -3.39 1.89
CA PHE A 331 22.24 -2.16 1.29
C PHE A 331 21.20 -1.54 0.34
N ALA A 332 20.94 -0.24 0.52
CA ALA A 332 20.09 0.53 -0.37
C ALA A 332 20.86 0.96 -1.64
N ASP A 333 20.15 1.47 -2.65
CA ASP A 333 20.75 1.92 -3.93
C ASP A 333 21.76 3.07 -3.74
N ASN A 334 21.60 3.86 -2.69
CA ASN A 334 22.52 4.93 -2.28
C ASN A 334 23.71 4.44 -1.44
N THR A 335 23.87 3.11 -1.35
CA THR A 335 24.89 2.37 -0.61
C THR A 335 24.87 2.53 0.91
N ASN A 336 23.82 3.11 1.50
CA ASN A 336 23.59 3.05 2.94
C ASN A 336 23.13 1.65 3.38
N THR A 337 23.45 1.27 4.61
CA THR A 337 22.84 0.13 5.28
C THR A 337 21.40 0.44 5.65
N TYR A 338 20.51 -0.55 5.58
CA TYR A 338 19.16 -0.45 6.11
C TYR A 338 18.72 -1.75 6.80
N VAL A 339 17.75 -1.59 7.69
CA VAL A 339 16.99 -2.69 8.29
C VAL A 339 15.55 -2.55 7.84
N GLN A 340 14.96 -3.63 7.36
CA GLN A 340 13.53 -3.67 7.08
C GLN A 340 12.79 -4.14 8.33
N ALA A 341 11.81 -3.35 8.78
CA ALA A 341 10.94 -3.70 9.88
C ALA A 341 10.16 -4.98 9.53
N GLY A 342 10.38 -6.04 10.31
CA GLY A 342 9.60 -7.28 10.18
C GLY A 342 8.11 -7.05 10.43
N PHE A 343 7.27 -7.96 9.95
CA PHE A 343 5.86 -7.97 10.34
C PHE A 343 5.74 -8.51 11.76
N TYR A 344 5.10 -7.75 12.65
CA TYR A 344 4.77 -8.21 14.00
C TYR A 344 3.25 -8.34 14.13
N PRO A 345 2.76 -9.54 14.49
CA PRO A 345 1.32 -9.75 14.59
C PRO A 345 0.73 -8.91 15.71
N PRO A 346 -0.48 -8.35 15.51
CA PRO A 346 -1.20 -7.69 16.60
C PRO A 346 -1.40 -8.65 17.77
N ALA A 347 -1.39 -8.12 18.99
CA ALA A 347 -1.67 -8.91 20.20
C ALA A 347 -3.07 -9.55 20.12
N ASP A 348 -3.26 -10.67 20.85
CA ASP A 348 -4.53 -11.40 20.91
C ASP A 348 -5.07 -11.83 19.53
N THR A 349 -4.15 -12.26 18.67
CA THR A 349 -4.46 -12.83 17.36
C THR A 349 -3.93 -14.25 17.20
N VAL A 350 -4.48 -14.95 16.21
CA VAL A 350 -3.96 -16.21 15.71
C VAL A 350 -3.64 -16.09 14.22
N ALA A 351 -2.55 -16.70 13.79
CA ALA A 351 -2.19 -16.77 12.38
C ALA A 351 -3.10 -17.75 11.63
N VAL A 352 -3.49 -17.38 10.41
CA VAL A 352 -4.20 -18.24 9.45
C VAL A 352 -3.38 -18.27 8.17
N ASN A 353 -2.99 -19.47 7.76
CA ASN A 353 -2.19 -19.71 6.58
C ASN A 353 -3.10 -20.16 5.43
N PHE A 354 -2.92 -19.51 4.30
CA PHE A 354 -3.65 -19.78 3.07
C PHE A 354 -2.66 -20.09 1.95
N SER A 355 -3.01 -21.02 1.06
CA SER A 355 -2.16 -21.36 -0.09
C SER A 355 -2.88 -21.85 -1.35
N ILE A 356 -2.33 -21.54 -2.50
CA ILE A 356 -2.68 -22.08 -3.81
C ILE A 356 -1.41 -22.68 -4.43
N ASP A 357 -1.40 -24.00 -4.61
CA ASP A 357 -0.30 -24.74 -5.23
C ASP A 357 -0.54 -24.85 -6.74
N ASP A 358 0.25 -24.12 -7.53
CA ASP A 358 0.32 -24.22 -9.00
C ASP A 358 1.65 -24.79 -9.49
N THR A 359 2.36 -25.55 -8.64
CA THR A 359 3.66 -26.15 -8.99
C THR A 359 3.62 -27.03 -10.24
N ALA A 360 2.45 -27.62 -10.53
CA ALA A 360 2.23 -28.51 -11.64
C ALA A 360 2.18 -27.79 -13.01
N ASN A 361 1.64 -26.56 -13.07
CA ASN A 361 1.41 -25.85 -14.33
C ASN A 361 2.25 -24.59 -14.47
N GLN A 362 2.59 -23.92 -13.35
CA GLN A 362 3.40 -22.70 -13.32
C GLN A 362 2.85 -21.60 -14.25
N THR A 363 1.53 -21.49 -14.28
CA THR A 363 0.80 -20.56 -15.14
C THR A 363 0.48 -19.24 -14.46
N TYR A 364 0.43 -19.20 -13.13
CA TYR A 364 0.19 -17.96 -12.39
C TYR A 364 1.50 -17.17 -12.17
N ASP A 365 1.38 -15.84 -12.23
CA ASP A 365 2.40 -14.86 -11.86
C ASP A 365 1.79 -13.69 -11.05
N ASP A 366 2.63 -12.76 -10.60
CA ASP A 366 2.25 -11.65 -9.72
C ASP A 366 1.15 -10.74 -10.31
N THR A 367 0.93 -10.79 -11.62
CA THR A 367 -0.07 -9.95 -12.30
C THR A 367 -1.47 -10.58 -12.34
N ASP A 368 -1.60 -11.85 -11.97
CA ASP A 368 -2.89 -12.55 -12.03
C ASP A 368 -3.78 -12.24 -10.82
N GLY A 369 -3.25 -11.69 -9.73
CA GLY A 369 -4.00 -11.30 -8.55
C GLY A 369 -4.78 -12.46 -7.93
N LEU A 370 -4.07 -13.50 -7.48
CA LEU A 370 -4.70 -14.57 -6.69
C LEU A 370 -5.12 -14.02 -5.33
N ALA A 371 -6.35 -14.34 -4.89
CA ALA A 371 -6.81 -13.92 -3.56
C ALA A 371 -7.76 -14.95 -2.91
N TRP A 372 -7.83 -14.89 -1.59
CA TRP A 372 -8.87 -15.56 -0.80
C TRP A 372 -10.01 -14.61 -0.46
N LYS A 373 -11.20 -15.01 -0.89
CA LYS A 373 -12.46 -14.32 -0.64
C LYS A 373 -13.29 -15.15 0.32
N GLY A 374 -13.90 -14.53 1.33
CA GLY A 374 -14.57 -15.26 2.39
C GLY A 374 -15.53 -14.42 3.23
N SER A 375 -15.98 -15.01 4.33
CA SER A 375 -16.77 -14.33 5.36
C SER A 375 -15.89 -13.42 6.25
N PHE A 376 -15.07 -12.59 5.60
CA PHE A 376 -14.14 -11.66 6.23
C PHE A 376 -13.87 -10.45 5.34
N SER A 377 -13.45 -9.36 5.98
CA SER A 377 -12.78 -8.22 5.37
C SER A 377 -11.31 -8.26 5.74
N TYR A 378 -10.42 -8.10 4.75
CA TYR A 378 -8.97 -8.06 4.92
C TYR A 378 -8.45 -6.61 4.97
N ASP A 379 -7.58 -6.33 5.93
CA ASP A 379 -6.80 -5.09 5.99
C ASP A 379 -5.36 -5.38 5.52
N PRO A 380 -4.90 -4.81 4.39
CA PRO A 380 -3.56 -5.08 3.86
C PRO A 380 -2.41 -4.54 4.73
N ASP A 381 -2.63 -3.49 5.52
CA ASP A 381 -1.57 -2.85 6.31
C ASP A 381 -1.27 -3.66 7.57
N THR A 382 -2.32 -4.13 8.24
CA THR A 382 -2.22 -4.95 9.46
C THR A 382 -2.29 -6.45 9.18
N ARG A 383 -2.57 -6.83 7.94
CA ARG A 383 -2.86 -8.21 7.49
C ARG A 383 -3.95 -8.91 8.33
N MET A 384 -4.89 -8.13 8.87
CA MET A 384 -5.95 -8.62 9.75
C MET A 384 -7.19 -9.03 8.96
N LEU A 385 -7.78 -10.16 9.35
CA LEU A 385 -9.13 -10.57 8.99
C LEU A 385 -10.10 -10.20 10.10
N THR A 386 -11.07 -9.37 9.73
CA THR A 386 -12.26 -9.10 10.55
C THR A 386 -13.43 -9.87 9.98
N PHE A 387 -14.19 -10.58 10.83
CA PHE A 387 -15.36 -11.32 10.37
C PHE A 387 -16.37 -10.39 9.70
N ASP A 388 -16.76 -10.73 8.47
CA ASP A 388 -17.78 -10.03 7.71
C ASP A 388 -18.55 -11.05 6.85
N GLY A 389 -19.81 -11.27 7.20
CA GLY A 389 -20.68 -12.19 6.47
C GLY A 389 -21.11 -11.71 5.08
N SER A 390 -20.72 -10.51 4.64
CA SER A 390 -21.12 -9.92 3.36
C SER A 390 -20.37 -10.48 2.15
N TRP A 391 -19.15 -11.01 2.36
CA TRP A 391 -18.21 -11.39 1.29
C TRP A 391 -17.80 -10.21 0.38
N GLY A 392 -17.88 -8.98 0.89
CA GLY A 392 -17.67 -7.74 0.13
C GLY A 392 -16.21 -7.35 -0.09
N GLY A 393 -15.28 -7.92 0.69
CA GLY A 393 -13.87 -7.58 0.64
C GLY A 393 -13.49 -6.41 1.57
N PRO A 394 -12.22 -5.96 1.56
CA PRO A 394 -11.14 -6.38 0.65
C PRO A 394 -10.74 -7.85 0.85
N PHE A 395 -10.09 -8.45 -0.15
CA PHE A 395 -9.68 -9.86 -0.15
C PHE A 395 -8.18 -10.01 0.13
N ALA A 396 -7.80 -11.12 0.76
CA ALA A 396 -6.41 -11.44 1.09
C ALA A 396 -5.68 -11.93 -0.17
N VAL A 397 -4.87 -11.06 -0.78
CA VAL A 397 -4.04 -11.38 -1.96
C VAL A 397 -2.93 -12.35 -1.57
N LEU A 398 -2.58 -13.28 -2.47
CA LEU A 398 -1.50 -14.26 -2.26
C LEU A 398 -0.23 -13.83 -3.01
N TYR A 399 0.91 -14.29 -2.51
CA TYR A 399 2.24 -13.96 -3.02
C TYR A 399 3.11 -15.21 -3.10
N ASP A 400 4.14 -15.17 -3.92
CA ASP A 400 5.19 -16.19 -4.03
C ASP A 400 6.56 -15.56 -3.69
N ASP A 401 6.59 -14.82 -2.57
CA ASP A 401 7.68 -13.92 -2.16
C ASP A 401 8.41 -14.35 -0.87
N GLY A 402 8.13 -15.56 -0.40
CA GLY A 402 8.75 -16.16 0.77
C GLY A 402 8.04 -15.84 2.08
N PRO A 403 8.62 -16.27 3.20
CA PRO A 403 7.91 -16.35 4.47
C PRO A 403 7.75 -14.98 5.14
N TRP A 404 6.60 -14.76 5.79
CA TRP A 404 6.22 -13.49 6.40
C TRP A 404 7.18 -13.00 7.48
N ASN A 405 7.82 -13.93 8.19
CA ASN A 405 8.79 -13.63 9.23
C ASN A 405 10.21 -13.37 8.68
N MET A 406 10.37 -13.31 7.36
CA MET A 406 11.60 -12.88 6.68
C MET A 406 11.34 -11.79 5.64
N GLY A 407 10.25 -11.03 5.80
CA GLY A 407 9.90 -9.90 4.94
C GLY A 407 8.93 -10.20 3.79
N GLY A 408 8.54 -11.46 3.59
CA GLY A 408 7.53 -11.85 2.59
C GLY A 408 6.09 -11.84 3.13
N HIS A 409 5.22 -12.65 2.53
CA HIS A 409 3.82 -12.80 2.93
C HIS A 409 3.43 -14.21 3.31
N GLU A 410 4.15 -15.22 2.84
CA GLU A 410 3.75 -16.61 2.93
C GLU A 410 3.98 -17.23 4.32
N PRO A 411 3.46 -18.43 4.61
CA PRO A 411 3.73 -19.14 5.87
C PRO A 411 5.23 -19.28 6.19
N ALA A 412 5.54 -19.27 7.49
CA ALA A 412 6.91 -19.45 7.96
C ALA A 412 7.53 -20.74 7.38
N GLY A 413 8.67 -20.60 6.70
CA GLY A 413 9.37 -21.70 6.02
C GLY A 413 9.04 -21.87 4.53
N SER A 414 8.14 -21.06 3.96
CA SER A 414 7.91 -20.98 2.50
C SER A 414 9.16 -20.60 1.71
N THR A 415 9.17 -20.89 0.41
CA THR A 415 10.26 -20.57 -0.52
C THR A 415 9.74 -19.69 -1.65
N ALA A 416 10.28 -18.48 -1.79
CA ALA A 416 9.92 -17.60 -2.88
C ALA A 416 10.20 -18.21 -4.28
N GLY A 417 9.26 -18.02 -5.20
CA GLY A 417 9.34 -18.48 -6.59
C GLY A 417 9.12 -19.98 -6.77
N ASP A 418 8.47 -20.66 -5.84
CA ASP A 418 8.21 -22.10 -5.91
C ASP A 418 6.84 -22.45 -6.54
N HIS A 419 6.06 -21.44 -6.94
CA HIS A 419 4.69 -21.54 -7.46
C HIS A 419 3.67 -22.08 -6.45
N ILE A 420 3.98 -22.01 -5.15
CA ILE A 420 3.02 -22.16 -4.07
C ILE A 420 2.72 -20.75 -3.55
N TRP A 421 1.66 -20.16 -4.10
CA TRP A 421 1.21 -18.85 -3.70
C TRP A 421 0.63 -18.93 -2.30
N GLY A 422 1.03 -18.04 -1.40
CA GLY A 422 0.61 -18.08 -0.01
C GLY A 422 0.40 -16.71 0.61
N ILE A 423 -0.29 -16.71 1.75
CA ILE A 423 -0.32 -15.59 2.68
C ILE A 423 -0.58 -16.10 4.10
N THR A 424 0.15 -15.55 5.07
CA THR A 424 -0.23 -15.58 6.47
C THR A 424 -0.95 -14.29 6.83
N VAL A 425 -2.15 -14.44 7.39
CA VAL A 425 -2.98 -13.36 7.90
C VAL A 425 -3.28 -13.59 9.38
N TRP A 426 -3.81 -12.58 10.05
CA TRP A 426 -4.13 -12.65 11.49
C TRP A 426 -5.59 -12.39 11.73
N THR A 427 -6.15 -12.99 12.77
CA THR A 427 -7.51 -12.68 13.20
C THR A 427 -7.62 -12.75 14.71
N SER A 428 -8.55 -11.98 15.28
CA SER A 428 -8.72 -11.94 16.73
C SER A 428 -9.04 -13.34 17.27
N ASN A 429 -8.33 -13.74 18.32
CA ASN A 429 -8.61 -14.97 19.05
C ASN A 429 -9.47 -14.72 20.31
N ALA A 430 -10.14 -13.57 20.43
CA ALA A 430 -10.90 -13.24 21.64
C ALA A 430 -12.12 -14.15 21.87
N ALA A 431 -12.66 -14.76 20.82
CA ALA A 431 -13.83 -15.64 20.86
C ALA A 431 -13.74 -16.75 19.80
N ASP A 432 -14.55 -17.79 19.98
CA ASP A 432 -14.74 -18.81 18.94
C ASP A 432 -15.42 -18.17 17.73
N GLN A 433 -14.83 -18.33 16.55
CA GLN A 433 -15.36 -17.78 15.30
C GLN A 433 -15.10 -18.76 14.16
N THR A 434 -16.14 -19.05 13.37
CA THR A 434 -16.01 -19.82 12.13
C THR A 434 -16.01 -18.88 10.95
N PHE A 435 -15.12 -19.14 10.00
CA PHE A 435 -15.04 -18.44 8.74
C PHE A 435 -15.28 -19.41 7.58
N GLU A 436 -15.90 -18.90 6.52
CA GLU A 436 -16.01 -19.58 5.23
C GLU A 436 -15.18 -18.85 4.19
N TYR A 437 -14.65 -19.56 3.19
CA TYR A 437 -13.77 -18.97 2.20
C TYR A 437 -13.71 -19.76 0.89
N GLY A 438 -13.17 -19.13 -0.15
CA GLY A 438 -12.84 -19.72 -1.45
C GLY A 438 -11.83 -18.86 -2.21
N ALA A 439 -11.17 -19.45 -3.21
CA ALA A 439 -10.14 -18.82 -4.02
C ALA A 439 -10.70 -18.13 -5.28
N ILE A 440 -10.18 -16.94 -5.56
CA ILE A 440 -10.45 -16.16 -6.77
C ILE A 440 -9.14 -15.78 -7.48
N ARG A 441 -9.25 -15.40 -8.76
CA ARG A 441 -8.19 -14.77 -9.55
C ARG A 441 -8.64 -13.43 -10.11
N GLY A 442 -7.71 -12.53 -10.42
CA GLY A 442 -7.95 -11.19 -10.96
C GLY A 442 -8.05 -10.08 -9.90
N SER A 443 -7.75 -10.40 -8.63
CA SER A 443 -7.80 -9.52 -7.47
C SER A 443 -6.43 -8.88 -7.20
N VAL A 444 -5.95 -8.03 -8.12
CA VAL A 444 -4.59 -7.43 -8.02
C VAL A 444 -4.42 -6.44 -6.86
N ASP A 445 -5.51 -5.87 -6.36
CA ASP A 445 -5.56 -4.84 -5.30
C ASP A 445 -6.55 -5.21 -4.18
N GLY A 446 -6.91 -6.49 -4.08
CA GLY A 446 -7.95 -6.96 -3.16
C GLY A 446 -9.38 -6.75 -3.66
N ALA A 447 -9.58 -6.32 -4.91
CA ALA A 447 -10.89 -6.23 -5.55
C ALA A 447 -11.44 -7.60 -5.99
N ASP A 448 -12.71 -7.63 -6.40
CA ASP A 448 -13.37 -8.88 -6.79
C ASP A 448 -12.78 -9.52 -8.06
N GLY A 449 -12.94 -10.83 -8.16
CA GLY A 449 -12.32 -11.65 -9.19
C GLY A 449 -13.21 -12.79 -9.67
N SER A 450 -12.64 -13.62 -10.55
CA SER A 450 -13.29 -14.84 -11.03
C SER A 450 -12.98 -16.00 -10.09
N TRP A 451 -14.00 -16.77 -9.72
CA TRP A 451 -13.84 -17.98 -8.91
C TRP A 451 -12.97 -19.02 -9.62
N ILE A 452 -11.99 -19.54 -8.90
CA ILE A 452 -11.20 -20.73 -9.28
C ILE A 452 -11.42 -21.89 -8.32
N TRP A 453 -11.97 -21.61 -7.14
CA TRP A 453 -12.45 -22.62 -6.20
C TRP A 453 -13.72 -23.30 -6.73
N THR A 454 -13.76 -24.63 -6.62
CA THR A 454 -14.92 -25.44 -7.03
C THR A 454 -15.43 -26.28 -5.87
N GLY A 455 -16.75 -26.46 -5.78
CA GLY A 455 -17.39 -27.22 -4.70
C GLY A 455 -17.91 -26.35 -3.55
N SER A 456 -17.98 -26.95 -2.35
CA SER A 456 -18.40 -26.24 -1.14
C SER A 456 -17.33 -25.26 -0.66
N ASN A 457 -17.75 -24.20 0.02
CA ASN A 457 -16.82 -23.28 0.68
C ASN A 457 -15.86 -24.04 1.61
N GLY A 458 -14.61 -23.60 1.64
CA GLY A 458 -13.67 -23.97 2.69
C GLY A 458 -14.13 -23.36 4.02
N THR A 459 -13.73 -23.97 5.14
CA THR A 459 -14.05 -23.47 6.48
C THR A 459 -12.87 -23.62 7.43
N PHE A 460 -12.64 -22.64 8.30
CA PHE A 460 -11.74 -22.78 9.44
C PHE A 460 -12.38 -22.20 10.71
N MET A 461 -11.89 -22.63 11.87
CA MET A 461 -12.39 -22.20 13.17
C MET A 461 -11.25 -21.61 14.00
N VAL A 462 -11.45 -20.36 14.43
CA VAL A 462 -10.68 -19.74 15.49
C VAL A 462 -11.25 -20.20 16.81
N THR A 463 -10.40 -20.68 17.70
CA THR A 463 -10.77 -21.01 19.09
C THR A 463 -10.35 -19.86 20.00
N ALA A 464 -11.19 -19.50 20.97
CA ALA A 464 -10.90 -18.45 21.93
C ALA A 464 -9.56 -18.70 22.66
N ASN A 465 -8.69 -17.68 22.68
CA ASN A 465 -7.32 -17.69 23.20
C ASN A 465 -6.37 -18.68 22.49
N GLY A 466 -6.75 -19.19 21.31
CA GLY A 466 -5.89 -20.03 20.51
C GLY A 466 -4.69 -19.24 19.97
N THR A 467 -3.49 -19.80 20.10
CA THR A 467 -2.24 -19.18 19.59
C THR A 467 -1.56 -20.03 18.52
N THR A 468 -2.04 -21.26 18.28
CA THR A 468 -1.51 -22.15 17.25
C THR A 468 -1.98 -21.68 15.89
N ALA A 469 -1.05 -21.51 14.94
CA ALA A 469 -1.38 -21.19 13.56
C ALA A 469 -2.38 -22.19 12.97
N ILE A 470 -3.33 -21.67 12.20
CA ILE A 470 -4.37 -22.44 11.53
C ILE A 470 -4.00 -22.56 10.06
N ASP A 471 -3.75 -23.78 9.60
CA ASP A 471 -3.56 -24.04 8.17
C ASP A 471 -4.94 -24.23 7.53
N ALA A 472 -5.44 -23.19 6.86
CA ALA A 472 -6.64 -23.30 6.07
C ALA A 472 -6.40 -24.29 4.92
N THR A 473 -7.39 -25.11 4.59
CA THR A 473 -7.29 -26.01 3.43
C THR A 473 -7.10 -25.18 2.17
N GLY A 474 -5.93 -25.30 1.53
CA GLY A 474 -5.58 -24.61 0.29
C GLY A 474 -6.20 -25.23 -0.95
N LEU A 475 -5.92 -24.62 -2.11
CA LEU A 475 -6.28 -25.14 -3.44
C LEU A 475 -5.04 -25.71 -4.11
N VAL A 476 -5.11 -26.94 -4.62
CA VAL A 476 -4.07 -27.50 -5.49
C VAL A 476 -4.60 -27.49 -6.91
N ILE A 477 -3.94 -26.76 -7.80
CA ILE A 477 -4.28 -26.75 -9.22
C ILE A 477 -3.78 -28.06 -9.83
N ALA A 478 -4.71 -28.87 -10.32
CA ALA A 478 -4.37 -30.14 -10.94
C ALA A 478 -3.47 -29.89 -12.18
N PRO A 479 -2.52 -30.79 -12.49
CA PRO A 479 -1.77 -30.71 -13.73
C PRO A 479 -2.73 -30.70 -14.91
N PHE A 480 -2.44 -29.86 -15.90
CA PHE A 480 -3.13 -29.89 -17.17
C PHE A 480 -3.00 -31.26 -17.81
N GLY A 481 -4.06 -31.64 -18.52
CA GLY A 481 -4.03 -32.87 -19.29
C GLY A 481 -3.12 -32.75 -20.50
N THR A 482 -3.11 -33.81 -21.28
CA THR A 482 -2.26 -33.93 -22.47
C THR A 482 -3.06 -34.32 -23.72
N THR A 483 -4.39 -34.39 -23.61
CA THR A 483 -5.27 -34.76 -24.72
C THR A 483 -5.91 -33.51 -25.30
N ASP A 484 -5.55 -33.21 -26.55
CA ASP A 484 -6.13 -32.10 -27.30
C ASP A 484 -7.50 -32.47 -27.85
N LEU A 485 -8.36 -31.47 -28.02
CA LEU A 485 -9.72 -31.60 -28.52
C LEU A 485 -9.90 -30.78 -29.78
N LYS A 486 -10.34 -31.43 -30.86
CA LYS A 486 -10.83 -30.79 -32.08
C LYS A 486 -12.32 -30.99 -32.21
N LEU A 487 -13.06 -29.91 -32.44
CA LEU A 487 -14.50 -29.91 -32.73
C LEU A 487 -14.72 -29.35 -34.13
N THR A 488 -15.67 -29.92 -34.86
CA THR A 488 -16.07 -29.44 -36.19
C THR A 488 -17.58 -29.32 -36.29
N LEU A 489 -18.06 -28.31 -37.01
CA LEU A 489 -19.46 -28.19 -37.40
C LEU A 489 -19.57 -28.01 -38.92
N ASP A 490 -20.20 -28.97 -39.57
CA ASP A 490 -20.40 -28.98 -41.03
C ASP A 490 -21.66 -28.20 -41.42
N THR A 491 -21.46 -26.97 -41.87
CA THR A 491 -22.50 -26.07 -42.39
C THR A 491 -22.57 -26.07 -43.92
N SER A 492 -21.81 -26.94 -44.59
CA SER A 492 -21.71 -26.99 -46.04
C SER A 492 -23.06 -27.27 -46.71
N GLY A 493 -23.18 -26.90 -47.99
CA GLY A 493 -24.41 -27.12 -48.76
C GLY A 493 -25.63 -26.36 -48.24
N THR A 494 -25.45 -25.21 -47.56
CA THR A 494 -26.51 -24.45 -46.86
C THR A 494 -27.04 -25.19 -45.63
N GLY A 495 -26.14 -25.78 -44.84
CA GLY A 495 -26.47 -26.52 -43.63
C GLY A 495 -27.14 -27.86 -43.89
N ALA A 496 -26.90 -28.50 -45.05
CA ALA A 496 -27.55 -29.77 -45.40
C ALA A 496 -27.23 -30.91 -44.42
N ASN A 497 -26.13 -30.79 -43.69
CA ASN A 497 -25.67 -31.75 -42.68
C ASN A 497 -26.10 -31.39 -41.25
N LEU A 498 -26.76 -30.24 -41.04
CA LEU A 498 -27.27 -29.82 -39.74
C LEU A 498 -28.64 -30.44 -39.44
N ASP A 499 -29.11 -30.30 -38.20
CA ASP A 499 -30.46 -30.63 -37.79
C ASP A 499 -31.48 -29.86 -38.65
N PRO A 500 -32.62 -30.48 -39.04
CA PRO A 500 -33.64 -29.85 -39.88
C PRO A 500 -34.07 -28.43 -39.47
N LEU A 501 -34.03 -28.09 -38.18
CA LEU A 501 -34.37 -26.75 -37.69
C LEU A 501 -33.37 -25.66 -38.12
N PHE A 502 -32.15 -26.06 -38.46
CA PHE A 502 -31.02 -25.17 -38.77
C PHE A 502 -30.60 -25.21 -40.24
N GLN A 503 -31.31 -25.94 -41.10
CA GLN A 503 -31.00 -26.03 -42.53
C GLN A 503 -31.55 -24.85 -43.34
N GLY A 504 -30.94 -24.55 -44.49
CA GLY A 504 -31.42 -23.52 -45.42
C GLY A 504 -31.14 -22.08 -44.97
N VAL A 505 -30.36 -21.91 -43.91
CA VAL A 505 -29.89 -20.63 -43.37
C VAL A 505 -28.40 -20.48 -43.68
N THR A 506 -27.98 -19.26 -43.98
CA THR A 506 -26.55 -18.90 -44.04
C THR A 506 -26.21 -18.19 -42.75
N TYR A 507 -25.31 -18.79 -41.97
CA TYR A 507 -24.84 -18.22 -40.71
C TYR A 507 -23.66 -17.29 -40.96
N THR A 508 -23.67 -16.13 -40.31
CA THR A 508 -22.57 -15.15 -40.42
C THR A 508 -21.52 -15.33 -39.33
N LYS A 509 -21.90 -16.01 -38.24
CA LYS A 509 -21.05 -16.32 -37.10
C LYS A 509 -21.28 -17.74 -36.64
N VAL A 510 -20.19 -18.48 -36.44
CA VAL A 510 -20.21 -19.82 -35.83
C VAL A 510 -19.26 -19.78 -34.65
N GLN A 511 -19.76 -20.13 -33.47
CA GLN A 511 -19.00 -20.11 -32.23
C GLN A 511 -19.19 -21.42 -31.48
N VAL A 512 -18.32 -21.66 -30.49
CA VAL A 512 -18.48 -22.75 -29.54
C VAL A 512 -18.24 -22.25 -28.12
N LYS A 513 -18.99 -22.77 -27.16
CA LYS A 513 -18.73 -22.61 -25.73
C LYS A 513 -18.67 -23.98 -25.07
N GLY A 514 -17.84 -24.13 -24.04
CA GLY A 514 -17.64 -25.43 -23.43
C GLY A 514 -16.95 -25.39 -22.07
N SER A 515 -17.10 -26.48 -21.33
CA SER A 515 -16.64 -26.61 -19.96
C SER A 515 -15.11 -26.61 -19.83
N ALA A 516 -14.38 -26.96 -20.90
CA ALA A 516 -12.92 -27.03 -20.88
C ALA A 516 -12.22 -25.65 -20.94
N TRP A 517 -12.96 -24.57 -21.24
CA TRP A 517 -12.45 -23.18 -21.31
C TRP A 517 -13.41 -22.18 -20.62
N GLY A 518 -14.11 -22.66 -19.58
CA GLY A 518 -14.94 -21.81 -18.72
C GLY A 518 -16.23 -21.27 -19.37
N TRP A 519 -16.78 -21.95 -20.37
CA TRP A 519 -18.01 -21.58 -21.09
C TRP A 519 -17.98 -20.24 -21.85
N ASN A 520 -16.80 -19.68 -22.06
CA ASN A 520 -16.63 -18.52 -22.94
C ASN A 520 -16.98 -18.86 -24.39
N LEU A 521 -17.54 -17.90 -25.12
CA LEU A 521 -17.79 -18.05 -26.56
C LEU A 521 -16.48 -17.84 -27.34
N ILE A 522 -16.12 -18.83 -28.15
CA ILE A 522 -14.95 -18.79 -29.03
C ILE A 522 -15.44 -18.82 -30.48
N ASP A 523 -15.02 -17.84 -31.27
CA ASP A 523 -15.29 -17.80 -32.70
C ASP A 523 -14.57 -18.96 -33.41
N MET A 524 -15.31 -19.67 -34.24
CA MET A 524 -14.78 -20.70 -35.13
C MET A 524 -14.62 -20.10 -36.52
N VAL A 525 -13.56 -20.50 -37.22
CA VAL A 525 -13.25 -20.02 -38.57
C VAL A 525 -13.14 -21.20 -39.54
N ASP A 526 -13.44 -20.91 -40.81
CA ASP A 526 -13.33 -21.79 -41.98
C ASP A 526 -12.43 -21.07 -43.00
N ASP A 527 -11.15 -20.92 -42.63
CA ASP A 527 -10.16 -20.10 -43.32
C ASP A 527 -8.78 -20.78 -43.49
N GLY A 528 -8.68 -22.07 -43.16
CA GLY A 528 -7.45 -22.86 -43.20
C GLY A 528 -6.47 -22.54 -42.07
N THR A 529 -6.91 -21.89 -41.00
CA THR A 529 -6.11 -21.57 -39.81
C THR A 529 -6.68 -22.20 -38.55
N LYS A 530 -5.95 -22.15 -37.42
CA LYS A 530 -6.40 -22.67 -36.10
C LYS A 530 -6.89 -24.12 -36.12
N GLY A 531 -6.26 -24.96 -36.95
CA GLY A 531 -6.59 -26.37 -37.09
C GLY A 531 -7.67 -26.70 -38.12
N ASP A 532 -8.21 -25.70 -38.82
CA ASP A 532 -9.01 -25.90 -40.02
C ASP A 532 -8.12 -26.38 -41.19
N ASP A 533 -8.49 -27.51 -41.79
CA ASP A 533 -7.69 -28.18 -42.83
C ASP A 533 -7.94 -27.58 -44.22
N THR A 534 -9.13 -27.02 -44.51
CA THR A 534 -9.49 -26.52 -45.85
C THR A 534 -10.39 -25.30 -45.77
N ALA A 535 -9.83 -24.14 -46.09
CA ALA A 535 -10.56 -22.88 -46.13
C ALA A 535 -11.78 -22.89 -47.07
N SER A 536 -12.88 -22.29 -46.60
CA SER A 536 -14.13 -22.06 -47.33
C SER A 536 -14.83 -23.33 -47.82
N ASP A 537 -14.71 -24.44 -47.10
CA ASP A 537 -15.42 -25.69 -47.40
C ASP A 537 -16.75 -25.84 -46.64
N GLY A 538 -17.05 -24.91 -45.73
CA GLY A 538 -18.24 -24.88 -44.88
C GLY A 538 -18.09 -25.65 -43.57
N ILE A 539 -16.88 -26.13 -43.23
CA ILE A 539 -16.60 -26.87 -41.99
C ILE A 539 -15.85 -25.94 -41.03
N TYR A 540 -16.57 -25.46 -40.02
CA TYR A 540 -15.99 -24.62 -38.99
C TYR A 540 -15.25 -25.49 -37.99
N THR A 541 -14.00 -25.12 -37.66
CA THR A 541 -13.14 -25.91 -36.79
C THR A 541 -12.73 -25.15 -35.52
N PHE A 542 -12.70 -25.87 -34.40
CA PHE A 542 -12.13 -25.43 -33.13
C PHE A 542 -11.09 -26.46 -32.69
N VAL A 543 -9.90 -25.99 -32.30
CA VAL A 543 -8.87 -26.81 -31.66
C VAL A 543 -8.53 -26.20 -30.31
N LEU A 544 -8.60 -26.99 -29.24
CA LEU A 544 -8.41 -26.52 -27.87
C LEU A 544 -7.02 -25.91 -27.68
N SER A 545 -5.95 -26.61 -28.10
CA SER A 545 -4.57 -26.10 -27.99
C SER A 545 -4.30 -24.78 -28.71
N GLU A 546 -5.08 -24.45 -29.75
CA GLU A 546 -4.97 -23.20 -30.52
C GLU A 546 -5.76 -22.04 -29.88
N ASN A 547 -6.50 -22.30 -28.80
CA ASN A 547 -7.40 -21.34 -28.17
C ASN A 547 -7.35 -21.37 -26.63
N LEU A 548 -6.29 -21.90 -26.03
CA LEU A 548 -6.09 -21.86 -24.58
C LEU A 548 -5.85 -20.41 -24.11
N ALA A 549 -6.54 -20.00 -23.04
CA ALA A 549 -6.09 -18.85 -22.25
C ALA A 549 -4.88 -19.23 -21.38
N LYS A 550 -4.25 -18.22 -20.76
CA LYS A 550 -3.05 -18.37 -19.91
C LYS A 550 -3.17 -19.51 -18.87
N HIS A 551 -4.36 -19.65 -18.28
CA HIS A 551 -4.65 -20.56 -17.17
C HIS A 551 -5.48 -21.78 -17.58
N ASP A 552 -5.64 -22.01 -18.89
CA ASP A 552 -6.36 -23.15 -19.42
C ASP A 552 -5.37 -24.26 -19.82
N GLY A 553 -5.85 -25.51 -19.77
CA GLY A 553 -5.06 -26.69 -20.13
C GLY A 553 -5.78 -27.62 -21.11
N LEU A 554 -5.03 -28.60 -21.61
CA LEU A 554 -5.63 -29.71 -22.38
C LEU A 554 -6.40 -30.66 -21.47
N LEU A 555 -7.17 -31.58 -22.07
CA LEU A 555 -8.03 -32.50 -21.35
C LEU A 555 -7.21 -33.60 -20.65
N THR A 556 -7.57 -33.86 -19.39
CA THR A 556 -7.06 -35.01 -18.63
C THR A 556 -7.79 -36.29 -19.07
N SER A 557 -7.12 -37.45 -18.98
CA SER A 557 -7.77 -38.73 -19.31
C SER A 557 -8.98 -38.97 -18.38
N GLY A 558 -10.10 -39.37 -18.97
CA GLY A 558 -11.40 -39.51 -18.33
C GLY A 558 -12.21 -38.22 -18.20
N GLN A 559 -11.65 -37.05 -18.53
CA GLN A 559 -12.38 -35.78 -18.47
C GLN A 559 -13.50 -35.73 -19.49
N VAL A 560 -14.70 -35.35 -19.04
CA VAL A 560 -15.84 -35.11 -19.93
C VAL A 560 -15.88 -33.61 -20.27
N ALA A 561 -15.52 -33.29 -21.50
CA ALA A 561 -15.65 -31.94 -22.04
C ALA A 561 -17.07 -31.78 -22.61
N GLN A 562 -17.86 -30.89 -22.02
CA GLN A 562 -19.15 -30.48 -22.56
C GLN A 562 -18.98 -29.26 -23.46
N PHE A 563 -19.79 -29.16 -24.50
CA PHE A 563 -19.78 -28.01 -25.41
C PHE A 563 -21.15 -27.82 -26.08
N VAL A 564 -21.38 -26.63 -26.62
CA VAL A 564 -22.55 -26.28 -27.44
C VAL A 564 -22.08 -25.29 -28.52
N PHE A 565 -22.46 -25.53 -29.77
CA PHE A 565 -22.25 -24.56 -30.86
C PHE A 565 -23.29 -23.45 -30.78
N VAL A 566 -22.89 -22.24 -31.17
CA VAL A 566 -23.77 -21.08 -31.29
C VAL A 566 -23.68 -20.55 -32.71
N LEU A 567 -24.83 -20.49 -33.37
CA LEU A 567 -25.01 -20.07 -34.75
C LEU A 567 -25.69 -18.70 -34.76
N ASP A 568 -24.94 -17.69 -35.19
CA ASP A 568 -25.23 -16.26 -34.95
C ASP A 568 -25.45 -16.00 -33.45
N ASP A 569 -26.70 -15.98 -32.99
CA ASP A 569 -27.07 -15.76 -31.58
C ASP A 569 -27.91 -16.91 -30.98
N SER A 570 -27.99 -18.05 -31.68
CA SER A 570 -28.81 -19.20 -31.27
C SER A 570 -27.93 -20.40 -30.91
N GLU A 571 -28.14 -20.97 -29.73
CA GLU A 571 -27.54 -22.27 -29.37
C GLU A 571 -28.07 -23.35 -30.32
N TYR A 572 -27.16 -24.21 -30.81
CA TYR A 572 -27.48 -25.31 -31.70
C TYR A 572 -28.15 -26.46 -30.93
N LYS A 573 -29.44 -26.26 -30.62
CA LYS A 573 -30.29 -27.14 -29.83
C LYS A 573 -31.63 -27.41 -30.53
N ASP A 574 -32.09 -28.67 -30.48
CA ASP A 574 -33.47 -29.06 -30.79
C ASP A 574 -34.21 -29.34 -29.47
N GLY A 575 -35.24 -28.54 -29.19
CA GLY A 575 -35.96 -28.58 -27.91
C GLY A 575 -35.04 -28.27 -26.72
N SER A 576 -34.87 -29.25 -25.82
CA SER A 576 -34.03 -29.11 -24.63
C SER A 576 -32.63 -29.69 -24.77
N GLY A 577 -32.25 -30.26 -25.93
CA GLY A 577 -30.98 -30.92 -26.14
C GLY A 577 -30.16 -30.33 -27.28
N ALA A 578 -28.84 -30.41 -27.18
CA ALA A 578 -27.95 -30.07 -28.27
C ALA A 578 -28.17 -31.00 -29.47
N ALA A 579 -28.18 -30.44 -30.67
CA ALA A 579 -28.22 -31.22 -31.89
C ALA A 579 -26.84 -31.86 -32.16
N THR A 580 -26.83 -33.04 -32.79
CA THR A 580 -25.58 -33.81 -33.03
C THR A 580 -25.27 -33.98 -34.52
N GLU A 581 -26.23 -33.66 -35.37
CA GLU A 581 -26.15 -33.63 -36.82
C GLU A 581 -25.08 -32.62 -37.25
N GLY A 582 -24.16 -33.04 -38.11
CA GLY A 582 -23.07 -32.19 -38.61
C GLY A 582 -21.95 -31.93 -37.60
N VAL A 583 -22.04 -32.48 -36.38
CA VAL A 583 -21.03 -32.32 -35.34
C VAL A 583 -19.96 -33.41 -35.44
N GLY A 584 -18.70 -33.00 -35.49
CA GLY A 584 -17.54 -33.88 -35.33
C GLY A 584 -16.76 -33.53 -34.06
N ALA A 585 -16.24 -34.56 -33.38
CA ALA A 585 -15.28 -34.41 -32.30
C ALA A 585 -14.12 -35.37 -32.51
N TYR A 586 -12.91 -34.91 -32.21
CA TYR A 586 -11.68 -35.67 -32.36
C TYR A 586 -10.77 -35.40 -31.18
N LEU A 587 -10.10 -36.44 -30.71
CA LEU A 587 -9.14 -36.36 -29.62
C LEU A 587 -7.74 -36.68 -30.14
N LYS A 588 -6.75 -35.98 -29.61
CA LYS A 588 -5.33 -36.25 -29.91
C LYS A 588 -4.57 -36.37 -28.59
N PRO A 589 -4.32 -37.59 -28.11
CA PRO A 589 -3.39 -37.83 -27.01
C PRO A 589 -1.98 -37.32 -27.36
N ASP A 590 -1.15 -37.07 -26.35
CA ASP A 590 0.23 -36.62 -26.55
C ASP A 590 1.02 -37.54 -27.50
N GLY A 591 1.76 -36.93 -28.42
CA GLY A 591 2.49 -37.62 -29.50
C GLY A 591 1.62 -38.37 -30.52
N GLY A 592 0.29 -38.29 -30.42
CA GLY A 592 -0.67 -38.97 -31.28
C GLY A 592 -1.14 -38.15 -32.49
N SER A 593 -2.11 -38.71 -33.21
CA SER A 593 -2.88 -38.02 -34.26
C SER A 593 -4.34 -37.91 -33.83
N TYR A 594 -5.07 -36.95 -34.40
CA TYR A 594 -6.50 -36.81 -34.14
C TYR A 594 -7.26 -38.07 -34.58
N THR A 595 -8.00 -38.66 -33.65
CA THR A 595 -8.92 -39.78 -33.89
C THR A 595 -10.33 -39.37 -33.54
N ALA A 596 -11.30 -39.80 -34.35
CA ALA A 596 -12.71 -39.49 -34.11
C ALA A 596 -13.15 -40.00 -32.73
N ALA A 597 -13.82 -39.14 -31.97
CA ALA A 597 -14.36 -39.43 -30.65
C ALA A 597 -15.88 -39.46 -30.72
N THR A 598 -16.51 -40.19 -29.79
CA THR A 598 -17.96 -40.31 -29.76
C THR A 598 -18.57 -39.07 -29.13
N VAL A 599 -19.42 -38.37 -29.88
CA VAL A 599 -20.24 -37.27 -29.37
C VAL A 599 -21.48 -37.86 -28.68
N SER A 600 -21.77 -37.44 -27.46
CA SER A 600 -22.94 -37.87 -26.67
C SER A 600 -23.62 -36.69 -26.01
N LEU A 601 -24.90 -36.83 -25.63
CA LEU A 601 -25.57 -35.84 -24.78
C LEU A 601 -25.25 -36.09 -23.31
N TYR A 602 -24.89 -35.04 -22.58
CA TYR A 602 -24.52 -35.12 -21.17
C TYR A 602 -25.71 -34.90 -20.25
N GLY A 603 -25.84 -35.79 -19.26
CA GLY A 603 -26.60 -35.54 -18.03
C GLY A 603 -28.01 -34.97 -18.21
N THR A 604 -28.29 -33.89 -17.49
CA THR A 604 -29.64 -33.27 -17.40
C THR A 604 -29.76 -31.95 -18.15
N ASP A 605 -28.64 -31.32 -18.49
CA ASP A 605 -28.55 -30.12 -19.31
C ASP A 605 -28.54 -30.44 -20.81
N ASN A 606 -28.37 -31.72 -21.18
CA ASN A 606 -28.40 -32.24 -22.55
C ASN A 606 -27.46 -31.49 -23.51
N ASN A 607 -26.33 -30.99 -23.01
CA ASN A 607 -25.29 -30.42 -23.85
C ASN A 607 -24.53 -31.56 -24.59
N THR A 608 -23.94 -31.27 -25.75
CA THR A 608 -23.01 -32.21 -26.38
C THR A 608 -21.77 -32.40 -25.52
N SER A 609 -21.20 -33.60 -25.53
CA SER A 609 -20.03 -33.96 -24.74
C SER A 609 -19.15 -34.99 -25.42
N VAL A 610 -17.88 -34.99 -25.03
CA VAL A 610 -16.86 -35.96 -25.40
C VAL A 610 -16.04 -36.30 -24.15
N THR A 611 -15.69 -37.58 -23.99
CA THR A 611 -14.80 -38.03 -22.92
C THR A 611 -13.40 -38.25 -23.47
N ALA A 612 -12.40 -37.59 -22.90
CA ALA A 612 -11.00 -37.86 -23.23
C ALA A 612 -10.63 -39.28 -22.78
N GLU A 613 -10.14 -40.12 -23.68
CA GLU A 613 -9.73 -41.51 -23.38
C GLU A 613 -8.29 -41.58 -22.84
#